data_AF-A0A7S2FE16-F1
#
_entry.id   AF-A0A7S2FE16-F1
#
_cell.length_a   1.000
_cell.length_b   1.000
_cell.length_c   1.000
_cell.angle_alpha   90.00
_cell.angle_beta   90.00
_cell.angle_gamma   90.00
#
_symmetry.space_group_name_H-M   'P 1'
#
loop_
_entity.id
_entity.type
_entity.pdbx_description
1 polymer ?
#
loop_
_entity_poly.entity_id
_entity_poly.type
_entity_poly.pdbx_seq_one_letter_code
_entity_poly.pdbx_strand_id
1 'polypeptide(L)'
;VGGGGGASSLLPPRVRVVPPGPESIGATALKGGIHRIESSSVVFEDKQTCVLTLLKYVANIVRKPTDERRRVIRRSNQNFVKRVSEVDGGLAVLEALGFTVVERGLEHQIARDPLGFSYLELSEESALEGCLEGGILRRAWYELVDIARALELPDKKIPGLPPPARPVAAFDPFKSNITSLADVPSSRINKDIPGKTEARLAALKAEAEEKEKLVKKEAAKRASSSSGGGGREA
;
A
#
# COMPACT_ATOMS: atom_id res chain seq x y z
N VAL A 1 -7.44 10.94 -67.99
CA VAL A 1 -7.83 9.71 -67.26
C VAL A 1 -7.06 9.70 -65.95
N GLY A 2 -7.71 10.09 -64.86
CA GLY A 2 -7.08 10.26 -63.54
C GLY A 2 -7.29 9.02 -62.66
N GLY A 3 -6.20 8.52 -62.08
CA GLY A 3 -6.21 7.40 -61.14
C GLY A 3 -6.36 7.88 -59.70
N GLY A 4 -7.34 7.30 -58.99
CA GLY A 4 -7.53 7.48 -57.55
C GLY A 4 -6.88 6.34 -56.77
N GLY A 5 -5.95 6.68 -55.87
CA GLY A 5 -5.39 5.77 -54.87
C GLY A 5 -6.18 5.86 -53.57
N GLY A 6 -6.84 4.77 -53.19
CA GLY A 6 -7.52 4.62 -51.91
C GLY A 6 -6.54 4.17 -50.82
N ALA A 7 -6.38 4.99 -49.79
CA ALA A 7 -5.64 4.65 -48.59
C ALA A 7 -6.53 3.81 -47.65
N SER A 8 -6.33 2.48 -47.66
CA SER A 8 -6.86 1.60 -46.62
C SER A 8 -6.08 1.82 -45.32
N SER A 9 -6.69 2.52 -44.38
CA SER A 9 -6.19 2.67 -43.01
C SER A 9 -6.37 1.35 -42.25
N LEU A 10 -5.28 0.60 -42.09
CA LEU A 10 -5.17 -0.52 -41.17
C LEU A 10 -5.18 0.01 -39.73
N LEU A 11 -6.35 0.04 -39.10
CA LEU A 11 -6.43 0.20 -37.65
C LEU A 11 -5.92 -1.09 -36.98
N PRO A 12 -5.12 -0.99 -35.90
CA PRO A 12 -4.66 -2.16 -35.18
C PRO A 12 -5.84 -2.94 -34.59
N PRO A 13 -5.74 -4.27 -34.47
CA PRO A 13 -6.80 -5.09 -33.90
C PRO A 13 -7.09 -4.61 -32.47
N ARG A 14 -8.32 -4.12 -32.25
CA ARG A 14 -8.83 -3.83 -30.91
C ARG A 14 -8.81 -5.13 -30.12
N VAL A 15 -7.86 -5.25 -29.19
CA VAL A 15 -7.85 -6.29 -28.16
C VAL A 15 -9.20 -6.20 -27.44
N ARG A 16 -10.09 -7.16 -27.69
CA ARG A 16 -11.36 -7.27 -26.97
C ARG A 16 -11.01 -7.65 -25.54
N VAL A 17 -11.04 -6.67 -24.64
CA VAL A 17 -11.09 -6.93 -23.19
C VAL A 17 -12.44 -7.58 -22.93
N VAL A 18 -12.45 -8.90 -22.83
CA VAL A 18 -13.65 -9.65 -22.43
C VAL A 18 -13.97 -9.21 -21.00
N PRO A 19 -15.17 -8.67 -20.73
CA PRO A 19 -15.54 -8.31 -19.37
C PRO A 19 -15.48 -9.58 -18.50
N PRO A 20 -14.87 -9.51 -17.31
CA PRO A 20 -14.75 -10.67 -16.45
C PRO A 20 -16.15 -11.16 -16.09
N GLY A 21 -16.49 -12.39 -16.53
CA GLY A 21 -17.75 -13.03 -16.16
C GLY A 21 -17.83 -13.26 -14.64
N PRO A 22 -19.02 -13.57 -14.09
CA PRO A 22 -19.21 -13.88 -12.67
C PRO A 22 -18.36 -15.07 -12.18
N GLU A 23 -17.79 -15.85 -13.11
CA GLU A 23 -16.85 -16.94 -12.85
C GLU A 23 -15.44 -16.47 -12.48
N SER A 24 -15.17 -15.17 -12.55
CA SER A 24 -13.86 -14.56 -12.24
C SER A 24 -13.54 -14.47 -10.75
N ILE A 25 -14.52 -14.65 -9.87
CA ILE A 25 -14.36 -14.56 -8.41
C ILE A 25 -14.50 -15.95 -7.79
N GLY A 26 -13.60 -16.30 -6.88
CA GLY A 26 -13.68 -17.51 -6.08
C GLY A 26 -12.57 -18.53 -6.34
N ALA A 27 -12.74 -19.72 -5.75
CA ALA A 27 -11.65 -20.70 -5.61
C ALA A 27 -11.11 -21.23 -6.94
N THR A 28 -11.96 -21.39 -7.95
CA THR A 28 -11.54 -21.87 -9.28
C THR A 28 -10.70 -20.83 -10.01
N ALA A 29 -11.14 -19.57 -10.01
CA ALA A 29 -10.39 -18.46 -10.59
C ALA A 29 -9.04 -18.26 -9.90
N LEU A 30 -9.02 -18.39 -8.57
CA LEU A 30 -7.81 -18.32 -7.76
C LEU A 30 -6.79 -19.39 -8.18
N LYS A 31 -7.22 -20.65 -8.31
CA LYS A 31 -6.36 -21.75 -8.79
C LYS A 31 -5.85 -21.49 -10.20
N GLY A 32 -6.69 -20.95 -11.09
CA GLY A 32 -6.28 -20.53 -12.42
C GLY A 32 -5.21 -19.44 -12.40
N GLY A 33 -5.36 -18.43 -11.55
CA GLY A 33 -4.37 -17.35 -11.38
C GLY A 33 -3.04 -17.87 -10.83
N ILE A 34 -3.09 -18.76 -9.83
CA ILE A 34 -1.94 -19.45 -9.26
C ILE A 34 -1.20 -20.25 -10.34
N HIS A 35 -1.91 -21.07 -11.09
CA HIS A 35 -1.31 -21.91 -12.14
C HIS A 35 -0.62 -21.05 -13.21
N ARG A 36 -1.16 -19.86 -13.52
CA ARG A 36 -0.50 -18.90 -14.42
C ARG A 36 0.80 -18.36 -13.85
N ILE A 37 0.87 -18.05 -12.55
CA ILE A 37 2.12 -17.61 -11.90
C ILE A 37 3.18 -18.73 -12.00
N GLU A 38 2.79 -19.97 -11.71
CA GLU A 38 3.68 -21.13 -11.79
C GLU A 38 4.18 -21.38 -13.22
N SER A 39 3.26 -21.33 -14.19
CA SER A 39 3.53 -21.54 -15.62
C SER A 39 4.20 -20.35 -16.31
N SER A 40 4.23 -19.18 -15.67
CA SER A 40 4.80 -17.98 -16.29
C SER A 40 6.28 -18.16 -16.61
N SER A 41 6.74 -17.59 -17.72
CA SER A 41 8.14 -17.68 -18.16
C SER A 41 9.08 -16.70 -17.42
N VAL A 42 8.60 -16.02 -16.40
CA VAL A 42 9.35 -15.01 -15.63
C VAL A 42 10.43 -15.69 -14.79
N VAL A 43 11.48 -14.92 -14.46
CA VAL A 43 12.58 -15.35 -13.58
C VAL A 43 12.02 -15.86 -12.24
N PHE A 44 12.65 -16.91 -11.72
CA PHE A 44 12.22 -17.57 -10.48
C PHE A 44 12.14 -16.60 -9.26
N GLU A 45 13.10 -15.67 -9.15
CA GLU A 45 13.12 -14.66 -8.07
C GLU A 45 11.92 -13.69 -8.13
N ASP A 46 11.44 -13.38 -9.32
CA ASP A 46 10.28 -12.51 -9.52
C ASP A 46 8.99 -13.23 -9.13
N LYS A 47 8.87 -14.54 -9.44
CA LYS A 47 7.76 -15.39 -8.96
C LYS A 47 7.72 -15.41 -7.44
N GLN A 48 8.86 -15.67 -6.81
CA GLN A 48 9.01 -15.63 -5.35
C GLN A 48 8.56 -14.27 -4.78
N THR A 49 9.01 -13.18 -5.38
CA THR A 49 8.70 -11.83 -4.92
C THR A 49 7.22 -11.48 -5.13
N CYS A 50 6.60 -11.96 -6.20
CA CYS A 50 5.17 -11.84 -6.48
C CYS A 50 4.36 -12.55 -5.40
N VAL A 51 4.62 -13.84 -5.18
CA VAL A 51 3.92 -14.66 -4.18
C VAL A 51 4.07 -14.08 -2.77
N LEU A 52 5.27 -13.65 -2.38
CA LEU A 52 5.50 -12.96 -1.10
C LEU A 52 4.70 -11.66 -0.97
N THR A 53 4.55 -10.92 -2.06
CA THR A 53 3.81 -9.65 -2.05
C THR A 53 2.31 -9.91 -1.94
N LEU A 54 1.78 -10.88 -2.67
CA LEU A 54 0.39 -11.35 -2.55
C LEU A 54 0.09 -11.85 -1.14
N LEU A 55 0.95 -12.69 -0.56
CA LEU A 55 0.83 -13.16 0.83
C LEU A 55 0.75 -12.02 1.82
N LYS A 56 1.56 -10.97 1.64
CA LYS A 56 1.52 -9.78 2.51
C LYS A 56 0.20 -9.04 2.41
N TYR A 57 -0.36 -8.87 1.21
CA TYR A 57 -1.66 -8.23 1.06
C TYR A 57 -2.75 -9.05 1.76
N VAL A 58 -2.83 -10.35 1.46
CA VAL A 58 -3.83 -11.24 2.07
C VAL A 58 -3.67 -11.29 3.59
N ALA A 59 -2.46 -11.49 4.11
CA ALA A 59 -2.21 -11.55 5.55
C ALA A 59 -2.55 -10.23 6.27
N ASN A 60 -2.31 -9.08 5.64
CA ASN A 60 -2.66 -7.79 6.22
C ASN A 60 -4.17 -7.61 6.35
N ILE A 61 -4.94 -8.04 5.35
CA ILE A 61 -6.40 -7.99 5.32
C ILE A 61 -6.98 -8.99 6.33
N VAL A 62 -6.52 -10.24 6.32
CA VAL A 62 -6.96 -11.28 7.27
C VAL A 62 -6.74 -10.85 8.73
N ARG A 63 -5.64 -10.14 9.01
CA ARG A 63 -5.35 -9.65 10.37
C ARG A 63 -6.23 -8.48 10.80
N LYS A 64 -6.63 -7.61 9.87
CA LYS A 64 -7.42 -6.40 10.14
C LYS A 64 -8.36 -6.11 8.96
N PRO A 65 -9.50 -6.83 8.86
CA PRO A 65 -10.38 -6.71 7.69
C PRO A 65 -11.15 -5.39 7.64
N THR A 66 -11.31 -4.70 8.77
CA THR A 66 -12.03 -3.41 8.89
C THR A 66 -11.18 -2.20 8.48
N ASP A 67 -9.86 -2.36 8.28
CA ASP A 67 -8.95 -1.26 7.95
C ASP A 67 -8.91 -1.05 6.42
N GLU A 68 -9.62 -0.02 5.94
CA GLU A 68 -9.71 0.32 4.50
C GLU A 68 -8.34 0.48 3.85
N ARG A 69 -7.34 1.01 4.56
CA ARG A 69 -5.98 1.22 4.04
C ARG A 69 -5.29 -0.08 3.62
N ARG A 70 -5.74 -1.22 4.15
CA ARG A 70 -5.21 -2.55 3.82
C ARG A 70 -5.99 -3.21 2.69
N ARG A 71 -7.21 -2.74 2.42
CA ARG A 71 -8.09 -3.22 1.34
C ARG A 71 -7.90 -2.47 0.03
N VAL A 72 -7.14 -1.37 0.03
CA VAL A 72 -6.88 -0.54 -1.15
C VAL A 72 -5.41 -0.64 -1.57
N ILE A 73 -5.18 -0.95 -2.85
CA ILE A 73 -3.86 -1.02 -3.47
C ILE A 73 -3.80 -0.04 -4.63
N ARG A 74 -2.88 0.92 -4.58
CA ARG A 74 -2.68 1.89 -5.67
C ARG A 74 -1.95 1.24 -6.84
N ARG A 75 -2.54 1.25 -8.04
CA ARG A 75 -1.95 0.60 -9.23
C ARG A 75 -0.69 1.30 -9.73
N SER A 76 -0.55 2.61 -9.52
CA SER A 76 0.68 3.35 -9.85
C SER A 76 1.87 3.08 -8.91
N ASN A 77 1.68 2.31 -7.83
CA ASN A 77 2.77 1.98 -6.92
C ASN A 77 3.81 1.11 -7.64
N GLN A 78 5.04 1.63 -7.80
CA GLN A 78 6.12 0.92 -8.50
C GLN A 78 6.41 -0.46 -7.94
N ASN A 79 6.28 -0.67 -6.62
CA ASN A 79 6.47 -1.99 -6.02
C ASN A 79 5.37 -2.96 -6.42
N PHE A 80 4.14 -2.47 -6.57
CA PHE A 80 3.02 -3.28 -7.04
C PHE A 80 3.19 -3.63 -8.53
N VAL A 81 3.52 -2.64 -9.35
CA VAL A 81 3.72 -2.83 -10.80
C VAL A 81 4.78 -3.89 -11.05
N LYS A 82 5.99 -3.68 -10.52
CA LYS A 82 7.13 -4.56 -10.75
C LYS A 82 6.95 -5.98 -10.21
N ARG A 83 6.27 -6.13 -9.06
CA ARG A 83 6.21 -7.42 -8.36
C ARG A 83 4.97 -8.23 -8.68
N VAL A 84 3.87 -7.59 -9.03
CA VAL A 84 2.56 -8.25 -9.18
C VAL A 84 1.97 -8.01 -10.55
N SER A 85 2.04 -6.77 -11.08
CA SER A 85 1.44 -6.46 -12.38
C SER A 85 2.22 -7.01 -13.57
N GLU A 86 3.55 -7.11 -13.45
CA GLU A 86 4.43 -7.63 -14.52
C GLU A 86 4.42 -9.17 -14.60
N VAL A 87 4.00 -9.86 -13.52
CA VAL A 87 3.96 -11.32 -13.47
C VAL A 87 2.59 -11.81 -13.93
N ASP A 88 2.57 -12.66 -14.95
CA ASP A 88 1.32 -13.26 -15.45
C ASP A 88 0.64 -14.09 -14.34
N GLY A 89 -0.66 -13.90 -14.19
CA GLY A 89 -1.45 -14.45 -13.09
C GLY A 89 -1.47 -13.63 -11.79
N GLY A 90 -0.53 -12.69 -11.57
CA GLY A 90 -0.48 -11.89 -10.35
C GLY A 90 -1.74 -11.03 -10.13
N LEU A 91 -2.20 -10.34 -11.18
CA LEU A 91 -3.47 -9.60 -11.16
C LEU A 91 -4.68 -10.54 -11.10
N ALA A 92 -4.65 -11.65 -11.83
CA ALA A 92 -5.75 -12.62 -11.84
C ALA A 92 -6.01 -13.22 -10.45
N VAL A 93 -4.97 -13.41 -9.65
CA VAL A 93 -5.12 -13.81 -8.24
C VAL A 93 -5.87 -12.73 -7.45
N LEU A 94 -5.51 -11.45 -7.57
CA LEU A 94 -6.20 -10.38 -6.84
C LEU A 94 -7.66 -10.23 -7.28
N GLU A 95 -7.94 -10.31 -8.58
CA GLU A 95 -9.30 -10.30 -9.11
C GLU A 95 -10.12 -11.50 -8.57
N ALA A 96 -9.52 -12.69 -8.50
CA ALA A 96 -10.15 -13.87 -7.93
C ALA A 96 -10.46 -13.77 -6.43
N LEU A 97 -9.70 -12.94 -5.70
CA LEU A 97 -9.99 -12.61 -4.29
C LEU A 97 -11.12 -11.59 -4.14
N GLY A 98 -11.62 -11.02 -5.24
CA GLY A 98 -12.69 -10.03 -5.25
C GLY A 98 -12.19 -8.58 -5.27
N PHE A 99 -10.92 -8.32 -5.57
CA PHE A 99 -10.47 -6.94 -5.81
C PHE A 99 -11.04 -6.42 -7.11
N THR A 100 -11.63 -5.23 -7.08
CA THR A 100 -12.17 -4.54 -8.25
C THR A 100 -11.36 -3.29 -8.55
N VAL A 101 -11.30 -2.93 -9.82
CA VAL A 101 -10.63 -1.68 -10.24
C VAL A 101 -11.57 -0.52 -9.99
N VAL A 102 -11.13 0.44 -9.18
CA VAL A 102 -11.85 1.66 -8.85
C VAL A 102 -11.01 2.87 -9.23
N GLU A 103 -11.60 3.81 -9.94
CA GLU A 103 -10.96 5.09 -10.25
C GLU A 103 -11.37 6.13 -9.23
N ARG A 104 -10.40 6.76 -8.56
CA ARG A 104 -10.65 7.83 -7.57
C ARG A 104 -10.02 9.12 -8.08
N GLY A 105 -10.84 10.10 -8.49
CA GLY A 105 -10.34 11.40 -8.95
C GLY A 105 -11.40 12.18 -9.72
N LEU A 106 -11.06 13.42 -10.10
CA LEU A 106 -11.88 14.17 -11.07
C LEU A 106 -11.64 13.61 -12.47
N GLU A 107 -12.67 13.60 -13.31
CA GLU A 107 -12.63 13.00 -14.66
C GLU A 107 -11.47 13.52 -15.51
N HIS A 108 -11.19 14.82 -15.46
CA HIS A 108 -10.06 15.43 -16.17
C HIS A 108 -8.68 15.00 -15.63
N GLN A 109 -8.59 14.61 -14.35
CA GLN A 109 -7.36 14.10 -13.75
C GLN A 109 -7.12 12.65 -14.16
N ILE A 110 -8.18 11.83 -14.16
CA ILE A 110 -8.17 10.45 -14.62
C ILE A 110 -7.79 10.39 -16.12
N ALA A 111 -8.36 11.28 -16.94
CA ALA A 111 -8.03 11.37 -18.36
C ALA A 111 -6.56 11.72 -18.61
N ARG A 112 -5.92 12.48 -17.71
CA ARG A 112 -4.51 12.88 -17.82
C ARG A 112 -3.55 11.79 -17.34
N ASP A 113 -3.88 11.09 -16.26
CA ASP A 113 -3.06 10.01 -15.70
C ASP A 113 -3.95 8.86 -15.19
N PRO A 114 -4.40 7.96 -16.08
CA PRO A 114 -5.36 6.92 -15.69
C PRO A 114 -4.77 5.95 -14.65
N LEU A 115 -3.45 5.69 -14.68
CA LEU A 115 -2.81 4.81 -13.72
C LEU A 115 -2.64 5.47 -12.35
N GLY A 116 -2.37 6.77 -12.32
CA GLY A 116 -2.20 7.55 -11.10
C GLY A 116 -3.42 7.58 -10.19
N PHE A 117 -4.60 7.48 -10.78
CA PHE A 117 -5.91 7.52 -10.11
C PHE A 117 -6.66 6.18 -10.11
N SER A 118 -6.05 5.09 -10.58
CA SER A 118 -6.62 3.75 -10.55
C SER A 118 -6.14 2.95 -9.34
N TYR A 119 -7.08 2.35 -8.62
CA TYR A 119 -6.88 1.58 -7.40
C TYR A 119 -7.52 0.21 -7.56
N LEU A 120 -6.96 -0.79 -6.88
CA LEU A 120 -7.63 -2.06 -6.61
C LEU A 120 -8.22 -1.98 -5.21
N GLU A 121 -9.51 -2.23 -5.08
CA GLU A 121 -10.23 -2.14 -3.83
C GLU A 121 -10.99 -3.44 -3.56
N LEU A 122 -10.92 -3.90 -2.31
CA LEU A 122 -11.73 -5.00 -1.81
C LEU A 122 -12.84 -4.43 -0.93
N SER A 123 -14.10 -4.75 -1.27
CA SER A 123 -15.26 -4.34 -0.46
C SER A 123 -15.12 -4.86 0.98
N GLU A 124 -15.63 -4.09 1.95
CA GLU A 124 -15.66 -4.49 3.36
C GLU A 124 -16.38 -5.81 3.57
N GLU A 125 -17.52 -5.98 2.91
CA GLU A 125 -18.36 -7.18 2.99
C GLU A 125 -17.57 -8.40 2.51
N SER A 126 -16.96 -8.29 1.33
CA SER A 126 -16.13 -9.36 0.75
C SER A 126 -14.89 -9.65 1.60
N ALA A 127 -14.30 -8.64 2.23
CA ALA A 127 -13.16 -8.82 3.13
C ALA A 127 -13.56 -9.57 4.40
N LEU A 128 -14.69 -9.20 5.03
CA LEU A 128 -15.19 -9.86 6.23
C LEU A 128 -15.59 -11.31 5.94
N GLU A 129 -16.37 -11.55 4.89
CA GLU A 129 -16.77 -12.90 4.46
C GLU A 129 -15.55 -13.76 4.09
N GLY A 130 -14.58 -13.18 3.37
CA GLY A 130 -13.35 -13.85 2.99
C GLY A 130 -12.47 -14.25 4.18
N CYS A 131 -12.60 -13.55 5.32
CA CYS A 131 -11.86 -13.82 6.56
C CYS A 131 -12.52 -14.85 7.48
N LEU A 132 -13.77 -15.24 7.23
CA LEU A 132 -14.44 -16.30 7.97
C LEU A 132 -13.76 -17.66 7.74
N GLU A 133 -14.09 -18.64 8.57
CA GLU A 133 -13.60 -20.00 8.40
C GLU A 133 -14.09 -20.58 7.06
N GLY A 134 -13.16 -21.02 6.23
CA GLY A 134 -13.46 -21.44 4.86
C GLY A 134 -13.68 -20.31 3.85
N GLY A 135 -13.49 -19.04 4.22
CA GLY A 135 -13.56 -17.89 3.32
C GLY A 135 -12.43 -17.88 2.27
N ILE A 136 -12.65 -17.16 1.16
CA ILE A 136 -11.73 -17.16 0.01
C ILE A 136 -10.33 -16.62 0.35
N LEU A 137 -10.24 -15.59 1.20
CA LEU A 137 -8.96 -15.00 1.59
C LEU A 137 -8.11 -15.98 2.42
N ARG A 138 -8.73 -16.73 3.34
CA ARG A 138 -8.02 -17.76 4.11
C ARG A 138 -7.54 -18.90 3.21
N ARG A 139 -8.40 -19.41 2.33
CA ARG A 139 -8.00 -20.45 1.37
C ARG A 139 -6.84 -19.99 0.49
N ALA A 140 -6.94 -18.77 -0.04
CA ALA A 140 -5.87 -18.17 -0.81
C ALA A 140 -4.57 -18.02 -0.03
N TRP A 141 -4.64 -17.66 1.25
CA TRP A 141 -3.45 -17.61 2.09
C TRP A 141 -2.77 -18.98 2.17
N TYR A 142 -3.51 -20.06 2.41
CA TYR A 142 -2.93 -21.41 2.46
C TYR A 142 -2.33 -21.85 1.13
N GLU A 143 -3.06 -21.68 0.03
CA GLU A 143 -2.58 -22.03 -1.32
C GLU A 143 -1.31 -21.24 -1.68
N LEU A 144 -1.28 -19.93 -1.37
CA LEU A 144 -0.09 -19.10 -1.56
C LEU A 144 1.08 -19.51 -0.66
N VAL A 145 0.82 -20.01 0.55
CA VAL A 145 1.88 -20.54 1.44
C VAL A 145 2.45 -21.85 0.87
N ASP A 146 1.60 -22.72 0.31
CA ASP A 146 2.06 -23.98 -0.28
C ASP A 146 2.91 -23.73 -1.54
N ILE A 147 2.51 -22.79 -2.39
CA ILE A 147 3.34 -22.32 -3.51
C ILE A 147 4.63 -21.69 -3.00
N ALA A 148 4.56 -20.88 -1.94
CA ALA A 148 5.75 -20.25 -1.39
C ALA A 148 6.78 -21.29 -0.90
N ARG A 149 6.31 -22.38 -0.30
CA ARG A 149 7.14 -23.53 0.08
C ARG A 149 7.69 -24.27 -1.14
N ALA A 150 6.88 -24.47 -2.18
CA ALA A 150 7.34 -25.07 -3.43
C ALA A 150 8.42 -24.23 -4.13
N LEU A 151 8.36 -22.91 -3.97
CA LEU A 151 9.39 -21.97 -4.43
C LEU A 151 10.56 -21.81 -3.45
N GLU A 152 10.67 -22.65 -2.41
CA GLU A 152 11.75 -22.61 -1.41
C GLU A 152 11.93 -21.26 -0.71
N LEU A 153 10.83 -20.51 -0.52
CA LEU A 153 10.89 -19.24 0.20
C LEU A 153 11.21 -19.48 1.69
N PRO A 154 12.13 -18.71 2.29
CA PRO A 154 12.46 -18.89 3.70
C PRO A 154 11.26 -18.52 4.58
N ASP A 155 10.83 -19.43 5.45
CA ASP A 155 9.67 -19.29 6.34
C ASP A 155 9.64 -17.97 7.11
N LYS A 156 10.82 -17.44 7.47
CA LYS A 156 10.98 -16.15 8.16
C LYS A 156 10.35 -14.97 7.41
N LYS A 157 10.19 -15.07 6.09
CA LYS A 157 9.61 -14.02 5.24
C LYS A 157 8.10 -14.18 5.05
N ILE A 158 7.52 -15.33 5.39
CA ILE A 158 6.09 -15.61 5.20
C ILE A 158 5.28 -14.92 6.31
N PRO A 159 4.45 -13.93 5.99
CA PRO A 159 3.69 -13.19 6.98
C PRO A 159 2.57 -14.05 7.58
N GLY A 160 2.47 -14.08 8.90
CA GLY A 160 1.38 -14.74 9.62
C GLY A 160 1.58 -16.23 9.88
N LEU A 161 2.66 -16.83 9.39
CA LEU A 161 3.05 -18.17 9.84
C LEU A 161 3.39 -18.09 11.33
N PRO A 162 2.81 -18.95 12.19
CA PRO A 162 3.29 -19.04 13.56
C PRO A 162 4.81 -19.28 13.48
N PRO A 163 5.63 -18.61 14.32
CA PRO A 163 7.06 -18.87 14.33
C PRO A 163 7.24 -20.38 14.43
N PRO A 164 8.12 -20.99 13.61
CA PRO A 164 8.33 -22.43 13.63
C PRO A 164 8.50 -22.81 15.09
N ALA A 165 7.72 -23.78 15.56
CA ALA A 165 7.72 -24.19 16.95
C ALA A 165 9.18 -24.33 17.33
N ARG A 166 9.69 -23.37 18.11
CA ARG A 166 11.10 -23.44 18.52
C ARG A 166 11.16 -24.82 19.15
N PRO A 167 12.08 -25.71 18.73
CA PRO A 167 12.27 -26.95 19.47
C PRO A 167 12.39 -26.47 20.90
N VAL A 168 11.46 -26.90 21.75
CA VAL A 168 11.42 -26.46 23.14
C VAL A 168 12.76 -26.93 23.64
N ALA A 169 13.75 -26.01 23.67
CA ALA A 169 15.09 -26.35 24.08
C ALA A 169 14.85 -26.97 25.43
N ALA A 170 15.14 -28.27 25.55
CA ALA A 170 14.68 -29.10 26.66
C ALA A 170 14.84 -28.25 27.90
N PHE A 171 13.72 -27.87 28.51
CA PHE A 171 13.72 -26.94 29.62
C PHE A 171 14.68 -27.56 30.63
N ASP A 172 15.87 -26.98 30.73
CA ASP A 172 16.95 -27.52 31.53
C ASP A 172 16.79 -26.83 32.89
N PRO A 173 16.13 -27.49 33.87
CA PRO A 173 15.84 -26.86 35.15
C PRO A 173 17.10 -26.45 35.90
N PHE A 174 18.27 -26.92 35.47
CA PHE A 174 19.57 -26.60 36.07
C PHE A 174 20.33 -25.50 35.30
N LYS A 175 19.96 -25.19 34.04
CA LYS A 175 20.35 -23.93 33.40
C LYS A 175 19.37 -22.84 33.80
N SER A 176 19.43 -22.51 35.08
CA SER A 176 18.85 -21.28 35.58
C SER A 176 19.54 -20.11 34.87
N ASN A 177 18.88 -19.54 33.86
CA ASN A 177 19.07 -18.14 33.50
C ASN A 177 18.49 -17.31 34.63
N ILE A 178 19.07 -17.41 35.84
CA ILE A 178 19.10 -16.30 36.77
C ILE A 178 19.95 -15.28 36.02
N THR A 179 19.27 -14.45 35.23
CA THR A 179 19.81 -13.19 34.76
C THR A 179 20.12 -12.45 36.05
N SER A 180 21.38 -12.58 36.48
CA SER A 180 21.94 -11.85 37.58
C SER A 180 21.47 -10.40 37.45
N LEU A 181 21.03 -9.85 38.57
CA LEU A 181 20.71 -8.44 38.78
C LEU A 181 21.97 -7.55 38.65
N ALA A 182 22.93 -7.97 37.82
CA ALA A 182 24.12 -7.24 37.44
C ALA A 182 23.69 -6.13 36.48
N ASP A 183 23.72 -4.91 37.03
CA ASP A 183 23.92 -3.65 36.34
C ASP A 183 23.19 -3.52 35.02
N VAL A 184 21.96 -3.01 35.08
CA VAL A 184 21.38 -2.30 33.94
C VAL A 184 22.35 -1.16 33.63
N PRO A 185 23.17 -1.21 32.56
CA PRO A 185 24.01 -0.09 32.24
C PRO A 185 23.08 1.05 31.87
N SER A 186 23.09 2.13 32.66
CA SER A 186 22.30 3.35 32.43
C SER A 186 22.69 4.10 31.15
N SER A 187 23.37 3.46 30.20
CA SER A 187 23.87 4.04 28.96
C SER A 187 22.85 4.11 27.82
N ARG A 188 21.59 3.70 28.04
CA ARG A 188 20.48 3.92 27.07
C ARG A 188 19.62 5.15 27.35
N ILE A 189 20.13 6.10 28.12
CA ILE A 189 19.62 7.48 28.07
C ILE A 189 20.28 8.16 26.87
N ASN A 190 19.50 8.32 25.80
CA ASN A 190 19.77 9.05 24.56
C ASN A 190 20.90 10.07 24.65
N LYS A 191 22.10 9.72 24.16
CA LYS A 191 23.20 10.69 23.95
C LYS A 191 23.26 11.26 22.53
N ASP A 192 22.38 10.84 21.61
CA ASP A 192 22.49 11.20 20.18
C ASP A 192 21.36 12.11 19.65
N ILE A 193 20.94 13.13 20.42
CA ILE A 193 20.33 14.33 19.82
C ILE A 193 20.77 15.64 20.53
N PRO A 194 22.07 15.96 20.64
CA PRO A 194 22.46 17.34 20.91
C PRO A 194 22.43 18.11 19.57
N GLY A 195 21.37 18.89 19.33
CA GLY A 195 21.40 19.90 18.26
C GLY A 195 20.10 20.13 17.49
N LYS A 196 19.16 19.17 17.46
CA LYS A 196 17.88 19.38 16.74
C LYS A 196 16.83 20.14 17.57
N THR A 197 16.91 20.12 18.89
CA THR A 197 15.95 20.81 19.76
C THR A 197 16.24 22.31 19.87
N GLU A 198 17.50 22.73 20.00
CA GLU A 198 17.86 24.15 20.04
C GLU A 198 17.58 24.86 18.71
N ALA A 199 17.94 24.25 17.57
CA ALA A 199 17.65 24.83 16.26
C ALA A 199 16.14 25.01 16.04
N ARG A 200 15.33 24.05 16.51
CA ARG A 200 13.87 24.11 16.42
C ARG A 200 13.26 25.14 17.38
N LEU A 201 13.86 25.35 18.55
CA LEU A 201 13.44 26.37 19.51
C LEU A 201 13.80 27.78 19.03
N ALA A 202 14.95 27.95 18.37
CA ALA A 202 15.37 29.22 17.77
C ALA A 202 14.47 29.61 16.57
N ALA A 203 14.12 28.64 15.72
CA ALA A 203 13.21 28.87 14.59
C ALA A 203 11.81 29.31 15.06
N LEU A 204 11.28 28.70 16.12
CA LEU A 204 9.98 29.08 16.69
C LEU A 204 10.00 30.48 17.31
N LYS A 205 11.12 30.90 17.93
CA LYS A 205 11.26 32.25 18.46
C LYS A 205 11.34 33.31 17.36
N ALA A 206 12.04 33.03 16.26
CA ALA A 206 12.12 33.95 15.13
C ALA A 206 10.75 34.14 14.45
N GLU A 207 9.98 33.07 14.27
CA GLU A 207 8.63 33.15 13.69
C GLU A 207 7.65 33.93 14.58
N ALA A 208 7.81 33.86 15.91
CA ALA A 208 7.00 34.63 16.85
C ALA A 208 7.30 36.15 16.77
N GLU A 209 8.57 36.53 16.66
CA GLU A 209 8.98 37.94 16.56
C GLU A 209 8.52 38.60 15.24
N GLU A 210 8.54 37.84 14.13
CA GLU A 210 8.03 38.32 12.85
C GLU A 210 6.52 38.58 12.89
N LYS A 211 5.75 37.68 13.51
CA LYS A 211 4.31 37.85 13.68
C LYS A 211 3.98 39.07 14.55
N GLU A 212 4.76 39.34 15.59
CA GLU A 212 4.56 40.53 16.42
C GLU A 212 4.79 41.84 15.64
N LYS A 213 5.80 41.88 14.78
CA LYS A 213 6.07 43.04 13.90
C LYS A 213 4.93 43.29 12.92
N LEU A 214 4.33 42.23 12.36
CA LEU A 214 3.18 42.34 11.47
C LEU A 214 1.95 42.90 12.19
N VAL A 215 1.66 42.43 13.41
CA VAL A 215 0.53 42.92 14.20
C VAL A 215 0.69 44.40 14.56
N LYS A 216 1.89 44.84 14.98
CA LYS A 216 2.16 46.27 15.27
C LYS A 216 2.02 47.14 14.02
N LYS A 217 2.47 46.65 12.85
CA LYS A 217 2.33 47.37 11.57
C LYS A 217 0.86 47.49 11.15
N GLU A 218 0.06 46.45 11.37
CA GLU A 218 -1.38 46.48 11.05
C GLU A 218 -2.16 47.41 11.99
N ALA A 219 -1.81 47.43 13.29
CA ALA A 219 -2.39 48.35 14.27
C ALA A 219 -2.09 49.82 13.93
N ALA A 220 -0.85 50.14 13.53
CA ALA A 220 -0.48 51.48 13.10
C ALA A 220 -1.24 51.92 11.83
N LYS A 221 -1.42 50.99 10.87
CA LYS A 221 -2.19 51.26 9.65
C LYS A 221 -3.66 51.57 9.97
N ARG A 222 -4.29 50.81 10.88
CA ARG A 222 -5.68 51.04 11.32
C ARG A 222 -5.86 52.37 12.06
N ALA A 223 -4.89 52.78 12.87
CA ALA A 223 -4.93 54.09 13.54
C ALA A 223 -4.87 55.25 12.53
N SER A 224 -4.08 55.12 11.46
CA SER A 224 -3.98 56.17 10.42
C SER A 224 -5.20 56.28 9.50
N SER A 225 -6.01 55.22 9.38
CA SER A 225 -7.25 55.25 8.56
C SER A 225 -8.50 55.75 9.30
N SER A 226 -8.41 56.02 10.61
CA SER A 226 -9.55 56.42 11.46
C SER A 226 -9.63 57.94 11.72
N SER A 227 -8.69 58.75 11.25
CA SER A 227 -8.71 60.22 11.45
C SER A 227 -9.31 61.02 10.29
N GLY A 228 -9.73 60.37 9.20
CA GLY A 228 -10.29 61.02 8.01
C GLY A 228 -11.81 60.85 7.88
N GLY A 229 -12.59 61.40 8.82
CA GLY A 229 -14.05 61.22 8.81
C GLY A 229 -14.81 62.21 9.68
N GLY A 230 -14.37 63.46 9.73
CA GLY A 230 -15.08 64.55 10.39
C GLY A 230 -15.01 65.81 9.55
N GLY A 231 -16.09 66.13 8.84
CA GLY A 231 -16.19 67.40 8.14
C GLY A 231 -17.10 67.37 6.93
N ARG A 232 -18.41 67.51 7.15
CA ARG A 232 -19.27 68.42 6.37
C ARG A 232 -20.64 68.52 7.03
N GLU A 233 -20.76 69.54 7.89
CA GLU A 233 -22.00 70.27 8.12
C GLU A 233 -22.34 71.15 6.91
N ALA A 234 -23.58 71.66 6.96
CA ALA A 234 -24.26 72.65 6.13
C ALA A 234 -25.11 72.09 4.97
#